data_AF-A0A916CWR4-F1
#
_entry.id   AF-A0A916CWR4-F1
#
_cell.length_a   1.000
_cell.length_b   1.000
_cell.length_c   1.000
_cell.angle_alpha   90.00
_cell.angle_beta   90.00
_cell.angle_gamma   90.00
#
_symmetry.space_group_name_H-M   'P 1'
#
loop_
_entity.id
_entity.type
_entity.pdbx_description
1 polymer ?
#
loop_
_entity_poly.entity_id
_entity_poly.type
_entity_poly.pdbx_seq_one_letter_code
_entity_poly.pdbx_strand_id
1 'polypeptide(L)'
;MDIARIALSRHTCKAYDPSRKIPDGQIEQLKTLLRYAPSSVNSQPWHFVIAATDEAKQRIAKAATQPPYSSNAPKILNASHVVVLCARTALDDAHLAALLELEEGVGRLPTPESREMQHKGRSFYVNLHRFDFRDTQDWMEKQVYLALGT
;
A
#
# COMPACT_ATOMS: atom_id res chain seq x y z
N MET A 1 21.14 10.52 5.47
CA MET A 1 20.35 10.42 4.22
C MET A 1 19.99 11.83 3.80
N ASP A 2 20.26 12.22 2.55
CA ASP A 2 19.85 13.52 2.00
C ASP A 2 18.61 13.31 1.11
N ILE A 3 17.44 13.68 1.62
CA ILE A 3 16.17 13.43 0.95
C ILE A 3 15.99 14.30 -0.31
N ALA A 4 16.53 15.52 -0.32
CA ALA A 4 16.44 16.41 -1.47
C ALA A 4 17.24 15.84 -2.66
N ARG A 5 18.46 15.37 -2.39
CA ARG A 5 19.27 14.69 -3.40
C ARG A 5 18.59 13.43 -3.94
N ILE A 6 17.94 12.62 -3.10
CA ILE A 6 17.19 11.42 -3.54
C ILE A 6 16.02 11.83 -4.44
N ALA A 7 15.25 12.84 -4.05
CA ALA A 7 14.11 13.33 -4.82
C ALA A 7 14.52 13.87 -6.21
N LEU A 8 15.66 14.57 -6.28
CA LEU A 8 16.18 15.13 -7.54
C LEU A 8 16.87 14.10 -8.45
N SER A 9 17.40 13.00 -7.89
CA SER A 9 18.17 12.01 -8.66
C SER A 9 17.36 10.77 -9.08
N ARG A 10 16.25 10.48 -8.39
CA ARG A 10 15.37 9.36 -8.78
C ARG A 10 14.71 9.62 -10.14
N HIS A 11 14.47 8.56 -10.88
CA HIS A 11 13.75 8.60 -12.16
C HIS A 11 13.01 7.28 -12.39
N THR A 12 12.05 7.29 -13.32
CA THR A 12 11.32 6.08 -13.72
C THR A 12 12.21 5.20 -14.61
N CYS A 13 12.84 4.19 -14.01
CA CYS A 13 13.65 3.21 -14.73
C CYS A 13 12.82 2.48 -15.81
N LYS A 14 13.38 2.35 -17.01
CA LYS A 14 12.69 1.77 -18.18
C LYS A 14 13.14 0.35 -18.50
N ALA A 15 14.29 -0.08 -17.99
CA ALA A 15 14.84 -1.43 -18.14
C ALA A 15 15.71 -1.77 -16.91
N TYR A 16 15.53 -2.96 -16.38
CA TYR A 16 16.26 -3.45 -15.20
C TYR A 16 17.27 -4.53 -15.59
N ASP A 17 18.37 -4.60 -14.85
CA ASP A 17 19.35 -5.68 -14.92
C ASP A 17 18.85 -6.87 -14.08
N PRO A 18 18.49 -8.02 -14.69
CA PRO A 18 17.93 -9.17 -13.97
C PRO A 18 18.93 -9.86 -13.04
N SER A 19 20.25 -9.64 -13.25
CA SER A 19 21.31 -10.22 -12.41
C SER A 19 21.46 -9.52 -11.06
N ARG A 20 20.96 -8.28 -10.94
CA ARG A 20 21.05 -7.48 -9.71
C ARG A 20 19.82 -7.68 -8.83
N LYS A 21 20.05 -8.07 -7.58
CA LYS A 21 19.00 -8.22 -6.56
C LYS A 21 19.17 -7.18 -5.45
N ILE A 22 18.04 -6.73 -4.90
CA ILE A 22 18.01 -5.89 -3.71
C ILE A 22 18.28 -6.80 -2.49
N PRO A 23 19.21 -6.45 -1.60
CA PRO A 23 19.45 -7.21 -0.37
C PRO A 23 18.22 -7.28 0.54
N ASP A 24 18.02 -8.41 1.23
CA ASP A 24 16.85 -8.64 2.08
C ASP A 24 16.64 -7.56 3.14
N GLY A 25 17.72 -7.06 3.76
CA GLY A 25 17.64 -5.98 4.74
C GLY A 25 17.02 -4.69 4.19
N GLN A 26 17.25 -4.37 2.91
CA GLN A 26 16.62 -3.21 2.26
C GLN A 26 15.15 -3.50 1.92
N ILE A 27 14.80 -4.76 1.62
CA ILE A 27 13.40 -5.16 1.43
C ILE A 27 12.60 -5.07 2.73
N GLU A 28 13.18 -5.43 3.87
CA GLU A 28 12.53 -5.25 5.17
C GLU A 28 12.32 -3.77 5.52
N GLN A 29 13.26 -2.90 5.17
CA GLN A 29 13.07 -1.45 5.27
C GLN A 29 11.92 -0.96 4.37
N LEU A 30 11.83 -1.43 3.13
CA LEU A 30 10.73 -1.10 2.22
C LEU A 30 9.38 -1.59 2.75
N LYS A 31 9.30 -2.82 3.27
CA LYS A 31 8.09 -3.36 3.92
C LYS A 31 7.66 -2.50 5.10
N THR A 32 8.62 -2.01 5.88
CA THR A 32 8.36 -1.10 6.99
C THR A 32 7.76 0.21 6.50
N LEU A 33 8.34 0.85 5.47
CA LEU A 33 7.79 2.07 4.87
C LEU A 33 6.35 1.88 4.38
N LEU A 34 6.09 0.81 3.62
CA LEU A 34 4.74 0.48 3.13
C LEU A 34 3.74 0.25 4.26
N ARG A 35 4.14 -0.47 5.31
CA ARG A 35 3.28 -0.81 6.46
C ARG A 35 2.94 0.42 7.32
N TYR A 36 3.89 1.32 7.50
CA TYR A 36 3.77 2.48 8.40
C TYR A 36 3.34 3.77 7.71
N ALA A 37 3.05 3.71 6.41
CA ALA A 37 2.44 4.83 5.70
C ALA A 37 1.15 5.29 6.42
N PRO A 38 0.92 6.60 6.56
CA PRO A 38 -0.32 7.10 7.13
C PRO A 38 -1.47 6.98 6.14
N SER A 39 -2.68 6.80 6.65
CA SER A 39 -3.91 6.96 5.88
C SER A 39 -4.94 7.73 6.70
N SER A 40 -5.90 8.35 6.02
CA SER A 40 -7.03 9.01 6.68
C SER A 40 -7.71 8.06 7.67
N VAL A 41 -7.99 8.55 8.88
CA VAL A 41 -8.54 7.79 10.03
C VAL A 41 -7.81 6.47 10.36
N ASN A 42 -6.56 6.33 9.93
CA ASN A 42 -5.77 5.10 9.99
C ASN A 42 -6.48 3.89 9.34
N SER A 43 -7.31 4.14 8.32
CA SER A 43 -8.13 3.13 7.62
C SER A 43 -7.36 2.02 6.92
N GLN A 44 -6.06 2.23 6.64
CA GLN A 44 -5.14 1.28 5.99
C GLN A 44 -5.82 0.46 4.88
N PRO A 45 -6.41 1.11 3.86
CA PRO A 45 -7.28 0.44 2.89
C PRO A 45 -6.46 -0.27 1.80
N TRP A 46 -5.26 -0.73 2.12
CA TRP A 46 -4.30 -1.28 1.18
C TRP A 46 -3.95 -2.74 1.48
N HIS A 47 -3.49 -3.41 0.43
CA HIS A 47 -2.76 -4.66 0.51
C HIS A 47 -1.58 -4.58 -0.46
N PHE A 48 -0.42 -5.12 -0.07
CA PHE A 48 0.78 -5.10 -0.90
C PHE A 48 1.21 -6.52 -1.24
N VAL A 49 1.23 -6.86 -2.53
CA VAL A 49 1.82 -8.11 -3.01
C VAL A 49 3.24 -7.84 -3.43
N ILE A 50 4.21 -8.47 -2.77
CA ILE A 50 5.64 -8.31 -3.06
C ILE A 50 6.14 -9.60 -3.73
N ALA A 51 6.39 -9.55 -5.04
CA ALA A 51 6.91 -10.67 -5.80
C ALA A 51 8.43 -10.58 -5.97
N ALA A 52 9.15 -11.59 -5.45
CA ALA A 52 10.60 -11.71 -5.56
C ALA A 52 11.04 -12.82 -6.53
N THR A 53 10.33 -13.95 -6.49
CA THR A 53 10.60 -15.15 -7.31
C THR A 53 10.20 -14.92 -8.76
N ASP A 54 10.85 -15.63 -9.69
CA ASP A 54 10.53 -15.53 -11.11
C ASP A 54 9.10 -16.02 -11.40
N GLU A 55 8.61 -17.05 -10.71
CA GLU A 55 7.24 -17.55 -10.86
C GLU A 55 6.20 -16.50 -10.46
N ALA A 56 6.42 -15.82 -9.32
CA ALA A 56 5.55 -14.73 -8.87
C ALA A 56 5.56 -13.54 -9.84
N LYS A 57 6.74 -13.14 -10.33
CA LYS A 57 6.85 -12.05 -11.33
C LYS A 57 6.19 -12.44 -12.65
N GLN A 58 6.31 -13.68 -13.09
CA GLN A 58 5.59 -14.20 -14.28
C GLN A 58 4.07 -14.12 -14.10
N ARG A 59 3.54 -14.47 -12.91
CA ARG A 59 2.11 -14.32 -12.61
C ARG A 59 1.63 -12.89 -12.77
N ILE A 60 2.40 -11.92 -12.27
CA ILE A 60 2.08 -10.49 -12.41
C ILE A 60 2.21 -10.05 -13.88
N ALA A 61 3.26 -10.48 -14.58
CA ALA A 61 3.53 -10.09 -15.96
C ALA A 61 2.40 -10.45 -16.92
N LYS A 62 1.56 -11.46 -16.62
CA LYS A 62 0.34 -11.80 -17.38
C LYS A 62 -0.57 -10.60 -17.61
N ALA A 63 -0.66 -9.67 -16.65
CA ALA A 63 -1.46 -8.45 -16.78
C ALA A 63 -0.86 -7.41 -17.76
N ALA A 64 0.38 -7.63 -18.20
CA ALA A 64 1.13 -6.70 -19.04
C ALA A 64 1.71 -7.37 -20.29
N THR A 65 1.15 -8.51 -20.75
CA THR A 65 1.62 -9.18 -21.98
C THR A 65 0.97 -8.63 -23.25
N GLN A 66 -0.23 -8.06 -23.15
CA GLN A 66 -1.01 -7.57 -24.29
C GLN A 66 -0.90 -6.05 -24.46
N PRO A 67 -1.04 -5.53 -25.70
CA PRO A 67 -1.20 -4.09 -25.92
C PRO A 67 -2.36 -3.51 -25.10
N PRO A 68 -2.27 -2.25 -24.64
CA PRO A 68 -1.16 -1.31 -24.81
C PRO A 68 -0.02 -1.50 -23.79
N TYR A 69 -0.12 -2.49 -22.90
CA TYR A 69 0.76 -2.63 -21.74
C TYR A 69 1.97 -3.55 -21.95
N SER A 70 2.07 -4.21 -23.11
CA SER A 70 3.15 -5.16 -23.47
C SER A 70 4.56 -4.62 -23.21
N SER A 71 4.77 -3.31 -23.35
CA SER A 71 6.05 -2.63 -23.06
C SER A 71 6.46 -2.65 -21.58
N ASN A 72 5.57 -3.03 -20.65
CA ASN A 72 5.86 -3.14 -19.22
C ASN A 72 6.28 -4.56 -18.80
N ALA A 73 5.99 -5.61 -19.58
CA ALA A 73 6.35 -6.98 -19.20
C ALA A 73 7.85 -7.15 -18.91
N PRO A 74 8.80 -6.64 -19.73
CA PRO A 74 10.22 -6.76 -19.43
C PRO A 74 10.62 -6.08 -18.11
N LYS A 75 9.93 -4.99 -17.72
CA LYS A 75 10.20 -4.29 -16.46
C LYS A 75 9.80 -5.15 -15.27
N ILE A 76 8.67 -5.84 -15.35
CA ILE A 76 8.17 -6.74 -14.32
C ILE A 76 9.11 -7.95 -14.19
N LEU A 77 9.45 -8.57 -15.31
CA LEU A 77 10.25 -9.81 -15.32
C LEU A 77 11.70 -9.58 -14.87
N ASN A 78 12.31 -8.46 -15.29
CA ASN A 78 13.72 -8.20 -15.02
C ASN A 78 13.98 -7.47 -13.71
N ALA A 79 12.95 -6.93 -13.04
CA ALA A 79 13.14 -6.31 -11.73
C ALA A 79 13.56 -7.34 -10.66
N SER A 80 14.26 -6.85 -9.64
CA SER A 80 14.56 -7.66 -8.45
C SER A 80 13.29 -8.04 -7.70
N HIS A 81 12.38 -7.08 -7.52
CA HIS A 81 11.11 -7.23 -6.83
C HIS A 81 10.04 -6.42 -7.56
N VAL A 82 8.79 -6.87 -7.51
CA VAL A 82 7.63 -6.14 -8.00
C VAL A 82 6.63 -6.00 -6.86
N VAL A 83 6.28 -4.76 -6.52
CA VAL A 83 5.25 -4.47 -5.52
C VAL A 83 3.98 -4.09 -6.27
N VAL A 84 2.91 -4.87 -6.08
CA VAL A 84 1.56 -4.52 -6.54
C VAL A 84 0.84 -3.86 -5.38
N LEU A 85 0.42 -2.63 -5.59
CA LEU A 85 -0.37 -1.87 -4.63
C LEU A 85 -1.85 -2.12 -4.92
N CYS A 86 -2.57 -2.69 -3.95
CA CYS A 86 -3.97 -3.01 -4.08
C CYS A 86 -4.78 -2.14 -3.11
N ALA A 87 -5.86 -1.54 -3.59
CA ALA A 87 -6.90 -1.00 -2.70
C ALA A 87 -7.85 -2.14 -2.29
N ARG A 88 -8.40 -2.05 -1.08
CA ARG A 88 -9.58 -2.84 -0.71
C ARG A 88 -10.75 -2.47 -1.63
N THR A 89 -11.62 -3.42 -1.93
CA THR A 89 -12.86 -3.18 -2.68
C THR A 89 -13.99 -2.65 -1.81
N ALA A 90 -13.86 -2.78 -0.49
CA ALA A 90 -14.82 -2.29 0.47
C ALA A 90 -14.15 -1.83 1.78
N LEU A 91 -14.69 -0.72 2.28
CA LEU A 91 -14.45 -0.08 3.57
C LEU A 91 -14.83 -0.86 4.83
N ASP A 92 -15.18 -2.16 4.79
CA ASP A 92 -16.21 -2.76 5.68
C ASP A 92 -15.99 -2.67 7.22
N ASP A 93 -17.08 -2.83 7.98
CA ASP A 93 -17.06 -2.69 9.45
C ASP A 93 -16.18 -3.75 10.13
N ALA A 94 -16.04 -4.93 9.51
CA ALA A 94 -15.15 -5.97 10.01
C ALA A 94 -13.68 -5.53 9.95
N HIS A 95 -13.27 -4.87 8.86
CA HIS A 95 -11.94 -4.28 8.77
C HIS A 95 -11.75 -3.13 9.76
N LEU A 96 -12.74 -2.24 9.92
CA LEU A 96 -12.65 -1.15 10.91
C LEU A 96 -12.51 -1.67 12.34
N ALA A 97 -13.24 -2.73 12.69
CA ALA A 97 -13.14 -3.42 13.97
C ALA A 97 -11.76 -4.08 14.16
N ALA A 98 -11.26 -4.80 13.16
CA ALA A 98 -9.94 -5.41 13.22
C ALA A 98 -8.81 -4.39 13.44
N LEU A 99 -8.93 -3.20 12.83
CA LEU A 99 -7.99 -2.11 13.08
C LEU A 99 -8.07 -1.57 14.51
N LEU A 100 -9.27 -1.45 15.06
CA LEU A 100 -9.49 -0.98 16.42
C LEU A 100 -8.89 -1.95 17.44
N GLU A 101 -9.13 -3.25 17.26
CA GLU A 101 -8.52 -4.33 18.08
C GLU A 101 -6.99 -4.29 18.01
N LEU A 102 -6.43 -4.11 16.80
CA LEU A 102 -4.99 -4.02 16.64
C LEU A 102 -4.42 -2.81 17.37
N GLU A 103 -5.04 -1.64 17.23
CA GLU A 103 -4.59 -0.41 17.89
C GLU A 103 -4.65 -0.50 19.42
N GLU A 104 -5.70 -1.10 19.95
CA GLU A 104 -5.83 -1.40 21.38
C GLU A 104 -4.76 -2.39 21.84
N GLY A 105 -4.56 -3.50 21.13
CA GLY A 105 -3.58 -4.52 21.46
C GLY A 105 -2.12 -4.04 21.44
N VAL A 106 -1.83 -2.96 20.71
CA VAL A 106 -0.50 -2.30 20.72
C VAL A 106 -0.45 -1.04 21.59
N GLY A 107 -1.47 -0.81 22.42
CA GLY A 107 -1.49 0.25 23.43
C GLY A 107 -1.73 1.67 22.90
N ARG A 108 -2.21 1.83 21.66
CA ARG A 108 -2.57 3.17 21.11
C ARG A 108 -3.89 3.69 21.64
N LEU A 109 -4.73 2.82 22.17
CA LEU A 109 -6.06 3.11 22.72
C LEU A 109 -6.10 2.63 24.18
N PRO A 110 -5.44 3.31 25.12
CA PRO A 110 -5.19 2.79 26.47
C PRO A 110 -6.43 2.77 27.38
N THR A 111 -7.52 3.44 26.98
CA THR A 111 -8.77 3.48 27.77
C THR A 111 -9.99 3.15 26.91
N PRO A 112 -11.08 2.63 27.50
CA PRO A 112 -12.34 2.41 26.79
C PRO A 112 -12.86 3.66 26.08
N GLU A 113 -12.69 4.83 26.68
CA GLU A 113 -13.11 6.12 26.11
C GLU A 113 -12.29 6.47 24.87
N SER A 114 -10.96 6.25 24.92
CA SER A 114 -10.09 6.48 23.76
C SER A 114 -10.44 5.55 22.60
N ARG A 115 -10.77 4.28 22.90
CA ARG A 115 -11.21 3.28 21.93
C ARG A 115 -12.54 3.69 21.29
N GLU A 116 -13.52 4.08 22.10
CA GLU A 116 -14.83 4.50 21.60
C GLU A 116 -14.75 5.79 20.77
N MET A 117 -13.92 6.76 21.17
CA MET A 117 -13.69 7.98 20.41
C MET A 117 -13.04 7.69 19.05
N GLN A 118 -12.03 6.80 19.01
CA GLN A 118 -11.39 6.38 17.77
C GLN A 118 -12.38 5.66 16.85
N HIS A 119 -13.20 4.77 17.40
CA HIS A 119 -14.24 4.07 16.66
C HIS A 119 -15.25 5.05 16.07
N LYS A 120 -15.80 5.96 16.87
CA LYS A 120 -16.76 6.98 16.41
C LYS A 120 -16.18 7.86 15.30
N GLY A 121 -14.96 8.37 15.49
CA GLY A 121 -14.30 9.22 14.50
C GLY A 121 -14.04 8.50 13.18
N ARG A 122 -13.48 7.28 13.25
CA ARG A 122 -13.24 6.45 12.06
C ARG A 122 -14.54 6.14 11.32
N SER A 123 -15.55 5.64 12.04
CA SER A 123 -16.83 5.25 11.46
C SER A 123 -17.57 6.44 10.85
N PHE A 124 -17.47 7.64 11.45
CA PHE A 124 -18.06 8.85 10.89
C PHE A 124 -17.50 9.17 9.49
N TYR A 125 -16.17 9.30 9.35
CA TYR A 125 -15.58 9.65 8.05
C TYR A 125 -15.74 8.53 7.03
N VAL A 126 -15.64 7.27 7.44
CA VAL A 126 -15.88 6.14 6.53
C VAL A 126 -17.33 6.16 6.03
N ASN A 127 -18.32 6.41 6.90
CA ASN A 127 -19.72 6.46 6.51
C ASN A 127 -20.07 7.68 5.65
N LEU A 128 -19.40 8.82 5.87
CA LEU A 128 -19.48 9.98 4.98
C LEU A 128 -19.09 9.60 3.55
N HIS A 129 -17.97 8.88 3.39
CA HIS A 129 -17.51 8.40 2.07
C HIS A 129 -18.37 7.25 1.51
N ARG A 130 -18.97 6.41 2.35
CA ARG A 130 -19.81 5.29 1.90
C ARG A 130 -21.19 5.73 1.44
N PHE A 131 -21.84 6.59 2.21
CA PHE A 131 -23.29 6.84 2.09
C PHE A 131 -23.61 8.21 1.52
N ASP A 132 -22.87 9.23 1.95
CA ASP A 132 -23.14 10.62 1.58
C ASP A 132 -22.43 10.99 0.27
N PHE A 133 -21.10 10.86 0.23
CA PHE A 133 -20.31 11.15 -0.97
C PHE A 133 -20.28 9.99 -1.96
N ARG A 134 -20.42 8.75 -1.46
CA ARG A 134 -20.43 7.51 -2.27
C ARG A 134 -19.16 7.36 -3.13
N ASP A 135 -18.03 7.85 -2.63
CA ASP A 135 -16.73 7.90 -3.29
C ASP A 135 -15.69 7.05 -2.56
N THR A 136 -16.11 6.10 -1.70
CA THR A 136 -15.20 5.31 -0.85
C THR A 136 -14.09 4.64 -1.64
N GLN A 137 -14.37 4.12 -2.84
CA GLN A 137 -13.37 3.49 -3.70
C GLN A 137 -12.28 4.50 -4.10
N ASP A 138 -12.69 5.64 -4.64
CA ASP A 138 -11.78 6.72 -5.05
C ASP A 138 -11.00 7.29 -3.87
N TRP A 139 -11.60 7.33 -2.68
CA TRP A 139 -10.95 7.76 -1.45
C TRP A 139 -9.87 6.77 -1.02
N MET A 140 -10.18 5.47 -1.01
CA MET A 140 -9.24 4.39 -0.68
C MET A 140 -8.05 4.35 -1.64
N GLU A 141 -8.30 4.44 -2.95
CA GLU A 141 -7.25 4.44 -3.97
C GLU A 141 -6.25 5.58 -3.76
N LYS A 142 -6.73 6.78 -3.43
CA LYS A 142 -5.86 7.91 -3.08
C LYS A 142 -5.00 7.63 -1.85
N GLN A 143 -5.51 6.92 -0.85
CA GLN A 143 -4.71 6.52 0.32
C GLN A 143 -3.59 5.56 -0.06
N VAL A 144 -3.84 4.61 -0.97
CA VAL A 144 -2.82 3.66 -1.44
C VAL A 144 -1.61 4.37 -2.06
N TYR A 145 -1.83 5.47 -2.78
CA TYR A 145 -0.73 6.26 -3.36
C TYR A 145 0.12 6.99 -2.33
N LEU A 146 -0.41 7.28 -1.13
CA LEU A 146 0.40 7.86 -0.05
C LEU A 146 1.48 6.88 0.41
N ALA A 147 1.16 5.58 0.47
CA ALA A 147 2.13 4.55 0.84
C ALA A 147 3.28 4.40 -0.18
N LEU A 148 3.09 4.83 -1.43
CA LEU A 148 4.16 4.86 -2.43
C LEU A 148 5.15 6.02 -2.21
N GLY A 149 4.71 7.11 -1.57
CA GLY A 149 5.47 8.35 -1.43
C GLY A 149 6.07 8.59 -0.04
N THR A 150 5.94 7.62 0.87
CA THR A 150 6.44 7.72 2.26
C THR A 150 7.88 7.26 2.38
#